data_AF-A0A970DWR3-F1
#
_entry.id   AF-A0A970DWR3-F1
#
_cell.length_a   1.000
_cell.length_b   1.000
_cell.length_c   1.000
_cell.angle_alpha   90.00
_cell.angle_beta   90.00
_cell.angle_gamma   90.00
#
_symmetry.space_group_name_H-M   'P 1'
#
loop_
_entity.id
_entity.type
_entity.pdbx_description
1 polymer ?
#
loop_
_entity_poly.entity_id
_entity_poly.type
_entity_poly.pdbx_seq_one_letter_code
_entity_poly.pdbx_strand_id
1 'polypeptide(L)'
;MFDKLKALNEKFNELERSMADPSVAANPEEMRKLGKGHAELLPIVTVYRHYCQLESDLEAAKELLKEELAPEEAELLQQEIASLQRQMEEAEAELKVALLPKDPNDEKNVLVEIRAGTGGDEAALFAADLFRMYTRYAEKLGWRLELMSSNPTELGGFKEVIFMIEGKGAYSQLKYEGGVHRVQRIP
;
A
#
# COMPACT_ATOMS: atom_id res chain seq x y z
N MET A 1 -15.40 -4.21 -15.40
CA MET A 1 -14.38 -4.33 -14.33
C MET A 1 -13.71 -5.69 -14.41
N PHE A 2 -14.48 -6.77 -14.32
CA PHE A 2 -13.98 -8.16 -14.38
C PHE A 2 -13.19 -8.50 -15.66
N ASP A 3 -13.56 -7.99 -16.84
CA ASP A 3 -12.77 -8.21 -18.07
C ASP A 3 -11.34 -7.67 -17.96
N LYS A 4 -11.17 -6.52 -17.27
CA LYS A 4 -9.84 -5.95 -17.02
C LYS A 4 -9.06 -6.82 -16.04
N LEU A 5 -9.71 -7.31 -14.98
CA LEU A 5 -9.07 -8.19 -13.98
C LEU A 5 -8.64 -9.52 -14.61
N LYS A 6 -9.46 -10.08 -15.49
CA LYS A 6 -9.14 -11.28 -16.25
C LYS A 6 -7.90 -11.07 -17.13
N ALA A 7 -7.85 -9.98 -17.89
CA ALA A 7 -6.69 -9.63 -18.70
C ALA A 7 -5.42 -9.40 -17.86
N LEU A 8 -5.56 -8.80 -16.67
CA LEU A 8 -4.43 -8.63 -15.73
C LEU A 8 -3.94 -9.97 -15.18
N ASN A 9 -4.84 -10.90 -14.86
CA ASN A 9 -4.49 -12.25 -14.42
C ASN A 9 -3.83 -13.07 -15.54
N GLU A 10 -4.31 -12.95 -16.78
CA GLU A 10 -3.67 -13.58 -17.95
C GLU A 10 -2.24 -13.06 -18.14
N LYS A 11 -2.06 -11.73 -18.11
CA LYS A 11 -0.74 -11.09 -18.15
C LYS A 11 0.18 -11.53 -17.00
N PHE A 12 -0.38 -11.70 -15.80
CA PHE A 12 0.38 -12.19 -14.65
C PHE A 12 0.86 -13.64 -14.86
N ASN A 13 0.00 -14.51 -15.39
CA ASN A 13 0.39 -15.89 -15.73
C ASN A 13 1.47 -15.91 -16.83
N GLU A 14 1.40 -15.01 -17.81
CA GLU A 14 2.44 -14.85 -18.83
C GLU A 14 3.78 -14.43 -18.20
N LEU A 15 3.77 -13.47 -17.27
CA LEU A 15 4.96 -13.07 -16.52
C LEU A 15 5.56 -14.24 -15.74
N GLU A 16 4.75 -15.01 -15.00
CA GLU A 16 5.22 -16.19 -14.27
C GLU A 16 5.88 -17.22 -15.21
N ARG A 17 5.28 -17.46 -16.39
CA ARG A 17 5.85 -18.36 -17.41
C ARG A 17 7.18 -17.84 -17.95
N SER A 18 7.27 -16.55 -18.26
CA SER A 18 8.51 -15.94 -18.74
C SER A 18 9.61 -15.95 -17.67
N MET A 19 9.26 -15.74 -16.41
CA MET A 19 10.18 -15.82 -15.28
C MET A 19 10.68 -17.25 -15.02
N ALA A 20 9.87 -18.27 -15.33
CA ALA A 20 10.25 -19.67 -15.23
C ALA A 20 11.16 -20.15 -16.38
N ASP A 21 11.34 -19.36 -17.45
CA ASP A 21 12.24 -19.68 -18.55
C ASP A 21 13.71 -19.61 -18.08
N PRO A 22 14.50 -20.69 -18.19
CA PRO A 22 15.90 -20.71 -17.77
C PRO A 22 16.77 -19.63 -18.43
N SER A 23 16.45 -19.22 -19.66
CA SER A 23 17.19 -18.18 -20.39
C SER A 23 16.99 -16.79 -19.78
N VAL A 24 15.81 -16.53 -19.22
CA VAL A 24 15.46 -15.30 -18.53
C VAL A 24 15.97 -15.31 -17.09
N ALA A 25 15.86 -16.46 -16.40
CA ALA A 25 16.40 -16.65 -15.06
C ALA A 25 17.93 -16.45 -15.01
N ALA A 26 18.63 -16.75 -16.11
CA ALA A 26 20.07 -16.51 -16.26
C ALA A 26 20.43 -15.04 -16.52
N ASN A 27 19.46 -14.15 -16.79
CA ASN A 27 19.68 -12.72 -17.05
C ASN A 27 19.13 -11.85 -15.90
N PRO A 28 20.00 -11.33 -15.00
CA PRO A 28 19.59 -10.54 -13.85
C PRO A 28 18.80 -9.27 -14.18
N GLU A 29 19.07 -8.61 -15.31
CA GLU A 29 18.38 -7.37 -15.67
C GLU A 29 16.93 -7.62 -16.12
N GLU A 30 16.73 -8.62 -16.98
CA GLU A 30 15.40 -9.05 -17.41
C GLU A 30 14.59 -9.62 -16.24
N MET A 31 15.23 -10.43 -15.39
CA MET A 31 14.63 -10.96 -14.17
C MET A 31 14.15 -9.84 -13.23
N ARG A 32 14.95 -8.76 -13.06
CA ARG A 32 14.56 -7.60 -12.26
C ARG A 32 13.37 -6.85 -12.87
N LYS A 33 13.33 -6.70 -14.19
CA LYS A 33 12.25 -6.01 -14.90
C LYS A 33 10.93 -6.78 -14.78
N LEU A 34 10.95 -8.10 -15.02
CA LEU A 34 9.78 -8.96 -14.86
C LEU A 34 9.33 -9.03 -13.40
N GLY A 35 10.28 -9.12 -12.46
CA GLY A 35 10.00 -9.15 -11.02
C GLY A 35 9.27 -7.90 -10.52
N LYS A 36 9.59 -6.71 -11.07
CA LYS A 36 8.84 -5.48 -10.77
C LYS A 36 7.39 -5.57 -11.25
N GLY A 37 7.16 -5.94 -12.51
CA GLY A 37 5.81 -6.08 -13.06
C GLY A 37 4.99 -7.16 -12.31
N HIS A 38 5.63 -8.27 -11.94
CA HIS A 38 5.02 -9.31 -11.11
C HIS A 38 4.62 -8.75 -9.74
N ALA A 39 5.51 -8.04 -9.05
CA ALA A 39 5.23 -7.45 -7.75
C ALA A 39 4.12 -6.38 -7.79
N GLU A 40 3.99 -5.64 -8.89
CA GLU A 40 2.92 -4.66 -9.09
C GLU A 40 1.54 -5.32 -9.26
N LEU A 41 1.47 -6.42 -10.01
CA LEU A 41 0.23 -7.14 -10.32
C LEU A 41 -0.20 -8.12 -9.22
N LEU A 42 0.75 -8.68 -8.46
CA LEU A 42 0.49 -9.71 -7.45
C LEU A 42 -0.65 -9.34 -6.48
N PRO A 43 -0.72 -8.12 -5.89
CA PRO A 43 -1.81 -7.76 -4.98
C PRO A 43 -3.18 -7.79 -5.67
N ILE A 44 -3.27 -7.31 -6.91
CA ILE A 44 -4.55 -7.27 -7.66
C ILE A 44 -4.99 -8.69 -8.00
N VAL A 45 -4.07 -9.51 -8.50
CA VAL A 45 -4.34 -10.88 -8.93
C VAL A 45 -4.68 -11.78 -7.75
N THR A 46 -4.04 -11.57 -6.60
CA THR A 46 -4.34 -12.34 -5.37
C THR A 46 -5.79 -12.15 -4.94
N VAL A 47 -6.25 -10.89 -4.83
CA VAL A 47 -7.65 -10.60 -4.48
C VAL A 47 -8.61 -11.10 -5.55
N TYR A 48 -8.24 -10.99 -6.84
CA TYR A 48 -9.09 -11.46 -7.93
C TYR A 48 -9.26 -12.99 -7.93
N ARG A 49 -8.17 -13.74 -7.75
CA ARG A 49 -8.23 -15.20 -7.64
C ARG A 49 -9.04 -15.64 -6.42
N HIS A 50 -8.94 -14.92 -5.30
CA HIS A 50 -9.78 -15.16 -4.13
C HIS A 50 -11.27 -14.91 -4.42
N TYR A 51 -11.60 -13.81 -5.09
CA TYR A 51 -12.97 -13.53 -5.53
C TYR A 51 -13.52 -14.65 -6.43
N CYS A 52 -12.74 -15.13 -7.41
CA CYS A 52 -13.16 -16.23 -8.28
C CYS A 52 -13.37 -17.55 -7.50
N GLN A 53 -12.57 -17.80 -6.46
CA GLN A 53 -12.79 -18.95 -5.59
C GLN A 53 -14.11 -18.83 -4.83
N LEU A 54 -14.37 -17.67 -4.21
CA LEU A 54 -15.63 -17.41 -3.50
C LEU A 54 -16.84 -17.52 -4.44
N GLU A 55 -16.72 -17.06 -5.68
CA GLU A 55 -17.76 -17.18 -6.70
C GLU A 55 -18.05 -18.66 -7.02
N SER A 56 -16.99 -19.48 -7.21
CA SER A 56 -17.13 -20.92 -7.42
C SER A 56 -17.74 -21.64 -6.21
N ASP A 57 -17.33 -21.28 -5.00
CA ASP A 57 -17.84 -21.87 -3.77
C ASP A 57 -19.32 -21.52 -3.57
N LEU A 58 -19.71 -20.28 -3.88
CA LEU A 58 -21.09 -19.81 -3.84
C LEU A 58 -21.97 -20.53 -4.87
N GLU A 59 -21.47 -20.74 -6.09
CA GLU A 59 -22.18 -21.52 -7.11
C GLU A 59 -22.37 -22.97 -6.67
N ALA A 60 -21.33 -23.61 -6.14
CA ALA A 60 -21.42 -24.97 -5.61
C ALA A 60 -22.42 -25.08 -4.45
N ALA A 61 -22.39 -24.16 -3.49
CA ALA A 61 -23.33 -24.13 -2.37
C ALA A 61 -24.78 -23.91 -2.83
N LYS A 62 -25.01 -23.04 -3.82
CA LYS A 62 -26.34 -22.84 -4.42
C LYS A 62 -26.84 -24.06 -5.18
N GLU A 63 -25.95 -24.82 -5.81
CA GLU A 63 -26.33 -26.04 -6.51
C GLU A 63 -26.72 -27.15 -5.52
N LEU A 64 -25.94 -27.31 -4.44
CA LEU A 64 -26.26 -28.24 -3.34
C LEU A 64 -27.62 -27.91 -2.70
N LEU A 65 -27.97 -26.63 -2.58
CA LEU A 65 -29.26 -26.20 -2.02
C LEU A 65 -30.46 -26.63 -2.88
N LYS A 66 -30.25 -27.01 -4.14
CA LYS A 66 -31.32 -27.53 -5.02
C LYS A 66 -31.59 -29.03 -4.82
N GLU A 67 -30.73 -29.73 -4.08
CA GLU A 67 -30.93 -31.13 -3.74
C GLU A 67 -31.96 -31.29 -2.60
N GLU A 68 -32.50 -32.51 -2.43
CA GLU A 68 -33.38 -32.82 -1.30
C GLU A 68 -32.55 -32.93 -0.01
N LEU A 69 -32.44 -31.82 0.71
CA LEU A 69 -31.73 -31.72 1.99
C LEU A 69 -32.70 -31.80 3.18
N ALA A 70 -32.19 -32.27 4.33
CA ALA A 70 -32.93 -32.13 5.58
C ALA A 70 -33.07 -30.63 5.95
N PRO A 71 -34.13 -30.22 6.68
CA PRO A 71 -34.36 -28.81 7.02
C PRO A 71 -33.17 -28.13 7.72
N GLU A 72 -32.51 -28.85 8.63
CA GLU A 72 -31.33 -28.34 9.36
C GLU A 72 -30.11 -28.15 8.45
N GLU A 73 -29.91 -29.05 7.48
CA GLU A 73 -28.83 -28.96 6.49
C GLU A 73 -29.05 -27.80 5.52
N ALA A 74 -30.28 -27.61 5.07
CA ALA A 74 -30.67 -26.49 4.21
C ALA A 74 -30.48 -25.13 4.92
N GLU A 75 -30.80 -25.03 6.21
CA GLU A 75 -30.61 -23.81 7.00
C GLU A 75 -29.11 -23.48 7.17
N LEU A 76 -28.28 -24.49 7.47
CA LEU A 76 -26.82 -24.31 7.57
C LEU A 76 -26.24 -23.82 6.23
N LEU A 77 -26.65 -24.42 5.12
CA LEU A 77 -26.17 -24.06 3.79
C LEU A 77 -26.61 -22.64 3.38
N GLN A 78 -27.82 -22.21 3.78
CA GLN A 78 -28.26 -20.83 3.57
C GLN A 78 -27.41 -19.81 4.34
N GLN A 79 -27.00 -20.14 5.57
CA GLN A 79 -26.08 -19.29 6.35
C GLN A 79 -24.70 -19.20 5.70
N GLU A 80 -24.20 -20.32 5.16
CA GLU A 80 -22.94 -20.36 4.40
C GLU A 80 -23.02 -19.50 3.14
N ILE A 81 -24.09 -19.63 2.35
CA ILE A 81 -24.35 -18.80 1.16
C ILE A 81 -24.35 -17.31 1.53
N ALA A 82 -25.01 -16.92 2.62
CA ALA A 82 -25.04 -15.54 3.08
C ALA A 82 -23.64 -15.04 3.51
N SER A 83 -22.84 -15.89 4.15
CA SER A 83 -21.44 -15.59 4.51
C SER A 83 -20.58 -15.40 3.27
N LEU A 84 -20.67 -16.32 2.30
CA LEU A 84 -19.94 -16.25 1.02
C LEU A 84 -20.29 -14.97 0.25
N GLN A 85 -21.58 -14.60 0.19
CA GLN A 85 -22.02 -13.35 -0.42
C GLN A 85 -21.39 -12.12 0.23
N ARG A 86 -21.35 -12.06 1.57
CA ARG A 86 -20.68 -10.95 2.28
C ARG A 86 -19.19 -10.89 1.97
N GLN A 87 -18.50 -12.04 1.98
CA GLN A 87 -17.08 -12.10 1.64
C GLN A 87 -16.80 -11.67 0.19
N MET A 88 -17.71 -12.00 -0.74
CA MET A 88 -17.62 -11.52 -2.12
C MET A 88 -17.75 -10.00 -2.23
N GLU A 89 -18.67 -9.37 -1.47
CA GLU A 89 -18.82 -7.91 -1.44
C GLU A 89 -17.56 -7.23 -0.90
N GLU A 90 -16.96 -7.77 0.16
CA GLU A 90 -15.69 -7.30 0.72
C GLU A 90 -14.55 -7.42 -0.30
N ALA A 91 -14.41 -8.58 -0.96
CA ALA A 91 -13.42 -8.80 -1.99
C ALA A 91 -13.61 -7.88 -3.22
N GLU A 92 -14.86 -7.58 -3.59
CA GLU A 92 -15.16 -6.64 -4.68
C GLU A 92 -14.74 -5.21 -4.31
N ALA A 93 -14.96 -4.79 -3.06
CA ALA A 93 -14.52 -3.49 -2.56
C ALA A 93 -12.99 -3.37 -2.56
N GLU A 94 -12.29 -4.42 -2.11
CA GLU A 94 -10.82 -4.49 -2.15
C GLU A 94 -10.30 -4.41 -3.60
N LEU A 95 -10.94 -5.13 -4.53
CA LEU A 95 -10.58 -5.07 -5.96
C LEU A 95 -10.75 -3.67 -6.54
N LYS A 96 -11.82 -2.96 -6.20
CA LYS A 96 -12.05 -1.57 -6.64
C LYS A 96 -10.93 -0.65 -6.17
N VAL A 97 -10.48 -0.80 -4.92
CA VAL A 97 -9.36 -0.03 -4.36
C VAL A 97 -8.05 -0.41 -5.05
N ALA A 98 -7.80 -1.70 -5.26
CA ALA A 98 -6.58 -2.20 -5.90
C ALA A 98 -6.45 -1.76 -7.37
N LEU A 99 -7.57 -1.52 -8.05
CA LEU A 99 -7.63 -1.01 -9.43
C LEU A 99 -7.41 0.50 -9.55
N LEU A 100 -7.36 1.23 -8.45
CA LEU A 100 -7.05 2.66 -8.50
C LEU A 100 -5.65 2.86 -9.07
N PRO A 101 -5.47 3.84 -9.99
CA PRO A 101 -4.15 4.14 -10.53
C PRO A 101 -3.22 4.54 -9.39
N LYS A 102 -2.15 3.77 -9.21
CA LYS A 102 -1.09 4.09 -8.25
C LYS A 102 -0.28 5.28 -8.76
N ASP A 103 0.12 6.17 -7.86
CA ASP A 103 1.06 7.23 -8.23
C ASP A 103 2.43 6.56 -8.49
N PRO A 104 3.08 6.81 -9.63
CA PRO A 104 4.41 6.25 -9.92
C PRO A 104 5.48 6.62 -8.89
N ASN A 105 5.21 7.61 -8.03
CA ASN A 105 6.09 8.01 -6.94
C ASN A 105 5.76 7.33 -5.61
N ASP A 106 4.65 6.61 -5.48
CA ASP A 106 4.20 6.06 -4.19
C ASP A 106 5.26 5.14 -3.55
N GLU A 107 6.05 4.42 -4.36
CA GLU A 107 7.11 3.53 -3.85
C GLU A 107 8.47 4.23 -3.64
N LYS A 108 8.60 5.51 -3.97
CA LYS A 108 9.87 6.24 -3.87
C LYS A 108 10.16 6.68 -2.43
N ASN A 109 11.45 6.85 -2.17
CA ASN A 109 11.95 7.59 -1.02
C ASN A 109 11.50 9.05 -1.09
N VAL A 110 11.52 9.75 0.04
CA VAL A 110 11.08 11.14 0.11
C VAL A 110 12.12 12.01 0.81
N LEU A 111 12.39 13.17 0.22
CA LEU A 111 13.12 14.26 0.87
C LEU A 111 12.12 15.12 1.62
N VAL A 112 12.35 15.30 2.92
CA VAL A 112 11.56 16.18 3.77
C VAL A 112 12.43 17.38 4.13
N GLU A 113 11.90 18.56 3.86
CA GLU A 113 12.54 19.83 4.18
C GLU A 113 11.64 20.60 5.16
N ILE A 114 12.17 20.83 6.36
CA ILE A 114 11.49 21.61 7.40
C ILE A 114 12.24 22.93 7.54
N ARG A 115 11.52 24.05 7.34
CA ARG A 115 12.05 25.41 7.48
C ARG A 115 11.28 26.16 8.54
N ALA A 116 12.00 26.88 9.40
CA ALA A 116 11.39 27.80 10.34
C ALA A 116 10.71 28.95 9.59
N GLY A 117 9.41 29.12 9.83
CA GLY A 117 8.60 30.18 9.24
C GLY A 117 8.61 31.45 10.09
N THR A 118 7.43 32.04 10.27
CA THR A 118 7.24 33.18 11.16
C THR A 118 7.26 32.73 12.63
N GLY A 119 7.87 33.54 13.51
CA GLY A 119 7.94 33.23 14.96
C GLY A 119 9.36 33.15 15.53
N GLY A 120 10.40 33.38 14.73
CA GLY A 120 11.79 33.46 15.21
C GLY A 120 12.25 32.18 15.91
N ASP A 121 12.78 32.31 17.12
CA ASP A 121 13.32 31.19 17.91
C ASP A 121 12.28 30.10 18.18
N GLU A 122 11.02 30.49 18.41
CA GLU A 122 9.93 29.56 18.65
C GLU A 122 9.60 28.72 17.40
N ALA A 123 9.68 29.32 16.21
CA ALA A 123 9.55 28.59 14.97
C ALA A 123 10.69 27.58 14.77
N ALA A 124 11.91 27.92 15.21
CA ALA A 124 13.05 27.01 15.15
C ALA A 124 12.90 25.83 16.11
N LEU A 125 12.36 26.07 17.32
CA LEU A 125 12.04 25.01 18.26
C LEU A 125 10.94 24.09 17.71
N PHE A 126 9.89 24.65 17.12
CA PHE A 126 8.83 23.87 16.50
C PHE A 126 9.32 23.04 15.30
N ALA A 127 10.28 23.56 14.52
CA ALA A 127 10.93 22.79 13.46
C ALA A 127 11.67 21.55 14.02
N ALA A 128 12.30 21.66 15.19
CA ALA A 128 12.92 20.52 15.87
C ALA A 128 11.89 19.51 16.39
N ASP A 129 10.73 19.98 16.88
CA ASP A 129 9.62 19.10 17.27
C ASP A 129 9.09 18.29 16.08
N LEU A 130 8.90 18.93 14.93
CA LEU A 130 8.49 18.26 13.69
C LEU A 130 9.55 17.26 13.22
N PHE A 131 10.83 17.64 13.21
CA PHE A 131 11.91 16.72 12.87
C PHE A 131 11.92 15.48 13.76
N ARG A 132 11.77 15.67 15.08
CA ARG A 132 11.67 14.57 16.04
C ARG A 132 10.41 13.72 15.81
N MET A 133 9.28 14.33 15.49
CA MET A 133 8.03 13.64 15.17
C MET A 133 8.22 12.71 13.97
N TYR A 134 8.74 13.24 12.85
CA TYR A 134 8.97 12.45 11.63
C TYR A 134 10.04 11.37 11.82
N THR A 135 11.08 11.64 12.61
CA THR A 135 12.08 10.63 12.95
C THR A 135 11.43 9.43 13.65
N ARG A 136 10.60 9.68 14.66
CA ARG A 136 9.88 8.61 15.38
C ARG A 136 8.85 7.90 14.51
N TYR A 137 8.19 8.63 13.61
CA TYR A 137 7.24 8.06 12.66
C TYR A 137 7.94 7.10 11.70
N ALA A 138 9.10 7.51 11.16
CA ALA A 138 9.93 6.66 10.31
C ALA A 138 10.41 5.39 11.05
N GLU A 139 10.91 5.53 12.28
CA GLU A 139 11.32 4.39 13.12
C GLU A 139 10.19 3.39 13.35
N LYS A 140 8.97 3.88 13.65
CA LYS A 140 7.78 3.02 13.87
C LYS A 140 7.42 2.20 12.63
N LEU A 141 7.64 2.76 11.43
CA LEU A 141 7.38 2.09 10.15
C LEU A 141 8.58 1.28 9.64
N GLY A 142 9.68 1.24 10.39
CA GLY A 142 10.91 0.55 9.99
C GLY A 142 11.63 1.23 8.83
N TRP A 143 11.35 2.50 8.57
CA TRP A 143 12.04 3.29 7.55
C TRP A 143 13.36 3.82 8.09
N ARG A 144 14.34 3.98 7.20
CA ARG A 144 15.63 4.57 7.52
C ARG A 144 15.57 6.07 7.26
N LEU A 145 16.07 6.86 8.22
CA LEU A 145 16.22 8.29 8.07
C LEU A 145 17.71 8.62 7.87
N GLU A 146 18.02 9.42 6.85
CA GLU A 146 19.36 9.95 6.58
C GLU A 146 19.32 11.48 6.63
N LEU A 147 20.05 12.07 7.58
CA LEU A 147 20.17 13.52 7.70
C LEU A 147 21.09 14.05 6.60
N MET A 148 20.57 14.94 5.76
CA MET A 148 21.30 15.48 4.60
C MET A 148 21.94 16.83 4.94
N SER A 149 21.18 17.72 5.58
CA SER A 149 21.61 19.06 5.95
C SER A 149 20.86 19.54 7.18
N SER A 150 21.50 20.34 8.02
CA SER A 150 20.87 20.96 9.18
C SER A 150 21.50 22.30 9.48
N ASN A 151 20.66 23.28 9.83
CA ASN A 151 21.05 24.60 10.29
C ASN A 151 20.48 24.84 11.71
N PRO A 152 21.18 24.35 12.75
CA PRO A 152 20.72 24.45 14.13
C PRO A 152 20.85 25.87 14.69
N THR A 153 20.05 26.17 15.72
CA THR A 153 20.13 27.40 16.52
C THR A 153 20.77 27.15 17.88
N GLU A 154 21.29 28.20 18.53
CA GLU A 154 21.91 28.10 19.87
C GLU A 154 20.92 27.64 20.96
N LEU A 155 19.62 27.86 20.74
CA LEU A 155 18.53 27.48 21.66
C LEU A 155 18.05 26.03 21.46
N GLY A 156 18.66 25.26 20.55
CA GLY A 156 18.33 23.84 20.34
C GLY A 156 17.23 23.56 19.30
N GLY A 157 16.92 24.54 18.44
CA GLY A 157 16.00 24.39 17.30
C GLY A 157 16.72 24.29 15.95
N PHE A 158 15.96 24.29 14.85
CA PHE A 158 16.50 24.36 13.48
C PHE A 158 15.89 25.53 12.71
N LYS A 159 16.72 26.33 12.04
CA LYS A 159 16.24 27.23 10.97
C LYS A 159 15.82 26.43 9.74
N GLU A 160 16.56 25.38 9.46
CA GLU A 160 16.33 24.48 8.34
C GLU A 160 16.88 23.08 8.69
N VAL A 161 16.15 22.05 8.33
CA VAL A 161 16.62 20.66 8.40
C VAL A 161 16.08 19.89 7.20
N ILE A 162 16.98 19.21 6.49
CA ILE A 162 16.70 18.40 5.31
C ILE A 162 17.14 16.98 5.61
N PHE A 163 16.23 16.02 5.43
CA PHE A 163 16.49 14.61 5.62
C PHE A 163 15.78 13.77 4.58
N MET A 164 16.39 12.65 4.22
CA MET A 164 15.81 11.62 3.37
C MET A 164 15.17 10.55 4.25
N ILE A 165 13.97 10.10 3.89
CA ILE A 165 13.37 8.89 4.43
C ILE A 165 13.42 7.81 3.35
N GLU A 166 14.18 6.75 3.62
CA GLU A 166 14.29 5.57 2.78
C GLU A 166 13.36 4.47 3.29
N GLY A 167 12.41 4.07 2.44
CA GLY A 167 11.42 3.08 2.80
C GLY A 167 10.37 2.89 1.71
N LYS A 168 9.91 1.66 1.53
CA LYS A 168 8.81 1.37 0.60
C LYS A 168 7.55 2.08 1.08
N GLY A 169 6.98 2.95 0.24
CA GLY A 169 5.79 3.71 0.59
C GLY A 169 6.04 5.01 1.35
N ALA A 170 7.30 5.47 1.48
CA ALA A 170 7.61 6.68 2.23
C ALA A 170 6.96 7.93 1.61
N TYR A 171 7.10 8.10 0.28
CA TYR A 171 6.45 9.21 -0.42
C TYR A 171 4.92 9.13 -0.37
N SER A 172 4.32 7.95 -0.56
CA SER A 172 2.86 7.82 -0.62
C SER A 172 2.15 8.27 0.67
N GLN A 173 2.79 8.07 1.82
CA GLN A 173 2.28 8.51 3.12
C GLN A 173 2.58 9.99 3.38
N LEU A 174 3.78 10.46 3.06
CA LEU A 174 4.25 11.80 3.43
C LEU A 174 3.92 12.88 2.39
N LYS A 175 3.42 12.53 1.20
CA LYS A 175 3.03 13.49 0.15
C LYS A 175 1.96 14.51 0.61
N TYR A 176 1.21 14.19 1.65
CA TYR A 176 0.17 15.05 2.22
C TYR A 176 0.70 16.04 3.27
N GLU A 177 1.97 15.89 3.70
CA GLU A 177 2.59 16.74 4.72
C GLU A 177 3.16 18.04 4.15
N GLY A 178 3.13 18.19 2.82
CA GLY A 178 3.57 19.39 2.12
C GLY A 178 2.69 20.58 2.44
N GLY A 179 3.23 21.58 3.14
CA GLY A 179 2.50 22.80 3.46
C GLY A 179 3.05 23.53 4.68
N VAL A 180 2.23 24.43 5.21
CA VAL A 180 2.54 25.23 6.41
C VAL A 180 1.89 24.59 7.63
N HIS A 181 2.71 24.31 8.64
CA HIS A 181 2.27 23.77 9.93
C HIS A 181 2.10 24.90 10.94
N ARG A 182 0.94 25.00 11.60
CA ARG A 182 0.65 26.06 12.58
C ARG A 182 0.81 25.53 14.00
N VAL A 183 1.51 26.30 14.84
CA VAL A 183 1.62 26.05 16.29
C VAL A 183 1.03 27.20 17.08
N GLN A 184 0.36 26.88 18.19
CA GLN A 184 -0.12 27.86 19.18
C GLN A 184 0.21 27.29 20.57
N ARG A 185 1.20 27.87 21.23
CA ARG A 185 1.62 27.52 22.60
C ARG A 185 2.19 28.74 23.31
N ILE A 186 2.52 28.59 24.59
CA ILE A 186 3.31 29.57 25.33
C ILE A 186 4.78 29.25 25.02
N PRO A 187 5.54 30.17 24.38
CA PRO A 187 6.96 29.95 24.06
C PRO A 187 7.85 29.80 25.30
#